data_AF-A0A200Q5Q4-F1
#
_entry.id   AF-A0A200Q5Q4-F1
#
_cell.length_a   1.000
_cell.length_b   1.000
_cell.length_c   1.000
_cell.angle_alpha   90.00
_cell.angle_beta   90.00
_cell.angle_gamma   90.00
#
_symmetry.space_group_name_H-M   'P 1'
#
loop_
_entity.id
_entity.type
_entity.pdbx_description
1 polymer ?
#
loop_
_entity_poly.entity_id
_entity_poly.type
_entity_poly.pdbx_seq_one_letter_code
_entity_poly.pdbx_strand_id
1 'polypeptide(L)'
;MANQQPSTPLHGTNSYVFTVEGSSIDVSEYIGVSVEDGGKVLEISYRRHNSYAWVSKRFELPQDANTDAPISAVYLNKELIVSVKKLNKPKVTQYIASD
;
A
#
# COMPACT_ATOMS: atom_id res chain seq x y z
N MET A 1 18.32 -7.20 18.45
CA MET A 1 17.27 -7.62 17.51
C MET A 1 16.33 -6.43 17.35
N ALA A 2 16.35 -5.74 16.22
CA ALA A 2 15.56 -4.53 16.03
C ALA A 2 14.18 -4.90 15.48
N ASN A 3 13.14 -4.65 16.28
CA ASN A 3 11.75 -4.73 15.82
C ASN A 3 11.56 -3.70 14.70
N GLN A 4 11.35 -4.17 13.47
CA GLN A 4 10.83 -3.33 12.40
C GLN A 4 9.37 -3.03 12.74
N GLN A 5 9.15 -1.85 13.30
CA GLN A 5 7.82 -1.31 13.53
C GLN A 5 7.15 -1.13 12.16
N PRO A 6 5.96 -1.73 11.90
CA PRO A 6 5.30 -1.58 10.62
C PRO A 6 5.01 -0.09 10.40
N SER A 7 5.44 0.44 9.25
CA SER A 7 5.16 1.80 8.85
C SER A 7 3.63 1.96 8.79
N THR A 8 3.09 2.74 9.74
CA THR A 8 1.67 3.04 9.81
C THR A 8 1.26 3.67 8.47
N PRO A 9 0.25 3.16 7.76
CA PRO A 9 -0.16 3.75 6.49
C PRO A 9 -0.56 5.20 6.74
N LEU A 10 -0.11 6.13 5.89
CA LEU A 10 -0.59 7.50 5.94
C LEU A 10 -2.03 7.49 5.42
N HIS A 11 -2.98 7.86 6.28
CA HIS A 11 -4.40 7.93 5.92
C HIS A 11 -4.64 9.17 5.04
N GLY A 12 -4.60 8.99 3.72
CA GLY A 12 -5.20 9.96 2.80
C GLY A 12 -6.72 9.97 2.96
N THR A 13 -7.38 11.08 2.62
CA THR A 13 -8.85 11.20 2.74
C THR A 13 -9.58 10.05 2.04
N ASN A 14 -9.06 9.59 0.89
CA ASN A 14 -9.68 8.55 0.05
C ASN A 14 -8.77 7.35 -0.26
N SER A 15 -7.58 7.27 0.34
CA SER A 15 -6.61 6.21 0.06
C SER A 15 -5.73 5.89 1.28
N TYR A 16 -5.16 4.70 1.25
CA TYR A 16 -4.04 4.28 2.09
C TYR A 16 -2.75 4.43 1.29
N VAL A 17 -1.76 5.09 1.87
CA VAL A 17 -0.44 5.28 1.25
C VAL A 17 0.61 4.51 2.02
N PHE A 18 1.36 3.68 1.29
CA PHE A 18 2.46 2.86 1.78
C PHE A 18 3.75 3.35 1.13
N THR A 19 4.82 3.46 1.91
CA THR A 19 6.13 3.90 1.42
C THR A 19 7.19 2.84 1.67
N VAL A 20 8.09 2.70 0.70
CA VAL A 20 9.29 1.89 0.81
C VAL A 20 10.48 2.76 0.47
N GLU A 21 11.47 2.80 1.38
CA GLU A 21 12.72 3.52 1.15
C GLU A 21 13.45 2.96 -0.08
N GLY A 22 13.68 3.84 -1.06
CA GLY A 22 14.21 3.52 -2.37
C GLY A 22 15.71 3.36 -2.44
N SER A 23 16.46 3.70 -1.39
CA SER A 23 17.90 3.45 -1.29
C SER A 23 18.26 1.96 -1.43
N SER A 24 17.30 1.10 -1.10
CA SER A 24 17.41 -0.36 -1.15
C SER A 24 16.85 -0.96 -2.44
N ILE A 25 16.22 -0.19 -3.33
CA ILE A 25 15.50 -0.70 -4.50
C ILE A 25 16.36 -0.50 -5.75
N ASP A 26 16.54 -1.55 -6.54
CA ASP A 26 17.05 -1.44 -7.91
C ASP A 26 15.90 -1.08 -8.86
N VAL A 27 15.85 0.19 -9.26
CA VAL A 27 14.78 0.74 -10.12
C VAL A 27 15.02 0.48 -11.61
N SER A 28 16.16 -0.11 -11.98
CA SER A 28 16.39 -0.55 -13.36
C SER A 28 15.65 -1.84 -13.69
N GLU A 29 15.09 -2.48 -12.67
CA GLU A 29 14.43 -3.79 -12.73
C GLU A 29 12.94 -3.65 -12.40
N TYR A 30 12.21 -4.75 -12.63
CA TYR A 30 10.79 -4.80 -12.35
C TYR A 30 10.47 -4.67 -10.85
N ILE A 31 9.48 -3.85 -10.53
CA ILE A 31 8.86 -3.75 -9.20
C ILE A 31 7.47 -4.37 -9.29
N GLY A 32 7.25 -5.44 -8.51
CA GLY A 32 5.96 -6.10 -8.40
C GLY A 32 5.11 -5.48 -7.29
N VAL A 33 3.84 -5.22 -7.60
CA VAL A 33 2.84 -4.82 -6.61
C VAL A 33 1.61 -5.71 -6.80
N SER A 34 1.26 -6.46 -5.76
CA SER A 34 0.16 -7.43 -5.79
C SER A 34 -0.63 -7.37 -4.49
N VAL A 35 -1.85 -7.91 -4.53
CA VAL A 35 -2.66 -8.12 -3.35
C VAL A 35 -2.87 -9.61 -3.15
N GLU A 36 -2.55 -10.09 -1.96
CA GLU A 36 -2.64 -11.48 -1.56
C GLU A 36 -3.73 -11.69 -0.50
N ASP A 37 -3.89 -12.95 -0.08
CA ASP A 37 -4.71 -13.37 1.05
C ASP A 37 -6.18 -12.90 0.96
N GLY A 38 -6.71 -12.91 -0.27
CA GLY A 38 -8.10 -12.54 -0.56
C GLY A 38 -8.39 -11.05 -0.33
N GLY A 39 -7.40 -10.17 -0.58
CA GLY A 39 -7.59 -8.73 -0.45
C GLY A 39 -6.99 -8.11 0.81
N LYS A 40 -6.28 -8.89 1.63
CA LYS A 40 -5.88 -8.49 2.98
C LYS A 40 -4.44 -8.04 3.09
N VAL A 41 -3.59 -8.41 2.15
CA VAL A 41 -2.17 -8.12 2.21
C VAL A 41 -1.72 -7.47 0.92
N LEU A 42 -1.14 -6.27 1.02
CA LEU A 42 -0.39 -5.66 -0.07
C LEU A 42 1.03 -6.21 -0.03
N GLU A 43 1.45 -6.86 -1.09
CA GLU A 43 2.85 -7.26 -1.28
C GLU A 43 3.53 -6.35 -2.30
N ILE A 44 4.71 -5.85 -1.92
CA ILE A 44 5.61 -5.09 -2.77
C ILE A 44 6.90 -5.88 -2.91
N SER A 45 7.16 -6.41 -4.10
CA SER A 45 8.35 -7.19 -4.42
C SER A 45 9.30 -6.42 -5.31
N TYR A 46 10.58 -6.43 -4.98
CA TYR A 46 11.60 -5.71 -5.74
C TYR A 46 12.97 -6.35 -5.57
N ARG A 47 13.86 -6.09 -6.51
CA ARG A 47 15.26 -6.48 -6.41
C ARG A 47 16.02 -5.48 -5.54
N ARG A 48 16.84 -5.97 -4.62
CA ARG A 48 17.65 -5.09 -3.77
C ARG A 48 18.82 -4.49 -4.57
N HIS A 49 19.04 -3.18 -4.42
CA HIS A 49 20.19 -2.48 -5.01
C HIS A 49 21.51 -3.14 -4.58
N ASN A 50 22.42 -3.39 -5.53
CA ASN A 50 23.68 -4.13 -5.35
C ASN A 50 23.51 -5.60 -4.92
N SER A 51 22.35 -6.21 -5.17
CA SER A 51 22.13 -7.64 -4.92
C SER A 51 21.33 -8.27 -6.07
N TYR A 52 21.50 -9.57 -6.25
CA TYR A 52 20.62 -10.38 -7.11
C TYR A 52 19.41 -10.93 -6.35
N ALA A 53 19.29 -10.63 -5.04
CA ALA A 53 18.19 -11.10 -4.21
C ALA A 53 16.91 -10.28 -4.43
N TRP A 54 15.80 -11.00 -4.61
CA TRP A 54 14.46 -10.46 -4.53
C TRP A 54 14.03 -10.33 -3.06
N VAL A 55 13.37 -9.23 -2.74
CA VAL A 55 12.83 -8.95 -1.41
C VAL A 55 11.37 -8.57 -1.55
N SER A 56 10.55 -9.11 -0.66
CA SER A 56 9.14 -8.73 -0.53
C SER A 56 8.91 -7.97 0.77
N LYS A 57 8.14 -6.89 0.69
CA LYS A 57 7.54 -6.21 1.84
C LYS A 57 6.04 -6.45 1.82
N ARG A 58 5.50 -6.90 2.95
CA ARG A 58 4.07 -7.19 3.13
C ARG A 58 3.47 -6.16 4.09
N PHE A 59 2.30 -5.63 3.73
CA PHE A 59 1.54 -4.68 4.54
C PHE A 59 0.11 -5.18 4.69
N GLU A 60 -0.42 -5.15 5.89
CA GLU A 60 -1.84 -5.43 6.11
C GLU A 60 -2.69 -4.30 5.52
N LEU A 61 -3.64 -4.67 4.68
CA LEU A 61 -4.63 -3.77 4.14
C LEU A 61 -5.81 -3.65 5.13
N PRO A 62 -6.25 -2.42 5.44
CA PRO A 62 -7.47 -2.22 6.20
C PRO A 62 -8.69 -2.83 5.50
N GLN A 63 -9.69 -3.23 6.27
CA GLN A 63 -10.90 -3.91 5.74
C GLN A 63 -11.69 -3.07 4.73
N ASP A 64 -11.52 -1.74 4.73
CA ASP A 64 -12.14 -0.83 3.79
C ASP A 64 -11.21 -0.43 2.64
N ALA A 65 -10.09 -1.11 2.43
CA ALA A 65 -9.30 -0.98 1.22
C ALA A 65 -10.07 -1.54 0.01
N ASN A 66 -10.06 -0.80 -1.10
CA ASN A 66 -10.67 -1.22 -2.36
C ASN A 66 -9.61 -1.89 -3.24
N THR A 67 -9.58 -3.22 -3.21
CA THR A 67 -8.63 -4.06 -3.96
C THR A 67 -9.08 -4.33 -5.39
N ASP A 68 -10.34 -4.02 -5.73
CA ASP A 68 -10.89 -4.16 -7.08
C ASP A 68 -10.58 -2.94 -7.95
N ALA A 69 -10.20 -1.82 -7.34
CA ALA A 69 -9.74 -0.62 -8.04
C ALA A 69 -8.25 -0.72 -8.39
N PRO A 70 -7.80 -0.05 -9.48
CA PRO A 70 -6.38 -0.01 -9.82
C PRO A 70 -5.52 0.55 -8.68
N ILE A 71 -4.47 -0.19 -8.32
CA ILE A 71 -3.43 0.24 -7.40
C ILE A 71 -2.46 1.14 -8.15
N SER A 72 -2.09 2.27 -7.53
CA SER A 72 -1.13 3.20 -8.11
C SER A 72 0.21 3.06 -7.40
N ALA A 73 1.30 3.00 -8.17
CA ALA A 73 2.67 2.96 -7.65
C ALA A 73 3.54 3.97 -8.40
N VAL A 74 4.30 4.76 -7.65
CA VAL A 74 5.19 5.80 -8.19
C VAL A 74 6.51 5.77 -7.43
N TYR A 75 7.63 5.75 -8.16
CA TYR A 75 8.94 5.95 -7.57
C TYR A 75 9.36 7.41 -7.76
N LEU A 76 9.57 8.13 -6.66
CA LEU A 76 9.95 9.54 -6.68
C LEU A 76 10.84 9.85 -5.47
N ASN A 77 11.86 10.70 -5.63
CA ASN A 77 12.71 11.17 -4.53
C ASN A 77 13.33 10.06 -3.66
N LYS A 78 13.74 8.94 -4.29
CA LYS A 78 14.27 7.75 -3.61
C LYS A 78 13.25 7.10 -2.67
N GLU A 79 11.97 7.19 -2.97
CA GLU A 79 10.90 6.48 -2.28
C GLU A 79 9.97 5.84 -3.30
N LEU A 80 9.59 4.60 -3.05
CA LEU A 80 8.47 3.97 -3.72
C LEU A 80 7.21 4.24 -2.93
N ILE A 81 6.26 4.91 -3.55
CA ILE A 81 4.98 5.29 -2.97
C ILE A 81 3.90 4.44 -3.64
N VAL A 82 3.17 3.67 -2.85
CA VAL A 82 2.04 2.84 -3.31
C VAL A 82 0.76 3.32 -2.67
N SER A 83 -0.27 3.56 -3.48
CA SER A 83 -1.56 4.06 -3.05
C SER A 83 -2.67 3.06 -3.39
N VAL A 84 -3.44 2.69 -2.37
CA VAL A 84 -4.63 1.83 -2.47
C VAL A 84 -5.85 2.65 -2.10
N LYS A 85 -6.89 2.65 -2.94
CA LYS A 85 -8.11 3.43 -2.67
C LYS A 85 -8.88 2.85 -1.49
N LYS A 86 -9.65 3.70 -0.80
CA LYS A 86 -10.67 3.25 0.15
C LYS A 86 -11.96 2.89 -0.60
N LEU A 87 -12.74 1.97 -0.06
CA LEU A 87 -14.10 1.71 -0.51
C LEU A 87 -14.94 2.95 -0.23
N ASN A 88 -15.64 3.44 -1.26
CA ASN A 88 -16.62 4.51 -1.09
C ASN A 88 -17.82 3.94 -0.32
N LYS A 89 -17.77 3.98 1.01
CA LYS A 89 -18.97 3.70 1.81
C LYS A 89 -19.95 4.85 1.58
N PRO A 90 -21.19 4.59 1.14
CA PRO A 90 -22.20 5.64 1.13
C PRO A 90 -22.30 6.20 2.54
N LYS A 91 -22.14 7.51 2.70
CA LYS A 91 -22.41 8.18 3.98
C LYS A 91 -23.89 7.97 4.26
N VAL A 92 -24.22 7.04 5.16
CA VAL A 92 -25.57 6.93 5.68
C VAL A 92 -25.86 8.23 6.41
N THR A 93 -26.51 9.15 5.72
CA THR A 93 -27.06 10.35 6.34
C THR A 93 -28.29 9.82 7.08
N GLN A 94 -28.17 9.65 8.39
CA GLN A 94 -29.34 9.34 9.23
C GLN A 94 -30.32 10.49 9.04
N TYR A 95 -31.35 10.27 8.23
CA TYR A 95 -32.55 11.09 8.26
C TYR A 95 -33.23 10.79 9.59
N ILE A 96 -33.02 11.68 10.56
CA ILE A 96 -33.86 11.71 11.76
C ILE A 96 -35.20 12.27 11.27
N ALA A 97 -36.12 11.37 10.90
CA ALA A 97 -37.51 11.76 10.73
C ALA A 97 -37.99 12.24 12.10
N SER A 98 -38.26 13.54 12.21
CA SER A 98 -38.98 14.10 13.35
C SER A 98 -40.47 13.97 13.02
N ASP A 99 -41.21 13.24 13.85
CA ASP A 99 -42.68 13.13 13.83
C ASP A 99 -43.36 14.51 13.92
#